data_AF-A0A1Q8EFU8-F1
#
_entry.id   AF-A0A1Q8EFU8-F1
#
_cell.length_a   1.000
_cell.length_b   1.000
_cell.length_c   1.000
_cell.angle_alpha   90.00
_cell.angle_beta   90.00
_cell.angle_gamma   90.00
#
_symmetry.space_group_name_H-M   'P 1'
#
loop_
_entity.id
_entity.type
_entity.pdbx_description
1 polymer ?
#
loop_
_entity_poly.entity_id
_entity_poly.type
_entity_poly.pdbx_seq_one_letter_code
_entity_poly.pdbx_strand_id
1 'polypeptide(L)'
;MNNQELVNKIDQLPSHLIDKKVVISKDSVVELVKQLDCTPGQEKYTVKMKNVCHPDLGYNIMHGVYSFYNREHNHSGIRYKHTKSQLEKAGLSGVFGNSMFEVEEIE
;
A
#
# COMPACT_ATOMS: atom_id res chain seq x y z
N MET A 1 -1.70 -4.92 10.37
CA MET A 1 -1.39 -4.68 11.79
C MET A 1 -2.35 -3.65 12.36
N ASN A 2 -2.99 -3.92 13.49
CA ASN A 2 -3.87 -2.92 14.13
C ASN A 2 -3.07 -1.92 15.00
N ASN A 3 -3.73 -0.89 15.52
CA ASN A 3 -3.07 0.14 16.34
C ASN A 3 -2.41 -0.42 17.61
N GLN A 4 -3.01 -1.44 18.23
CA GLN A 4 -2.51 -2.04 19.48
C GLN A 4 -1.27 -2.91 19.22
N GLU A 5 -1.27 -3.67 18.13
CA GLU A 5 -0.09 -4.40 17.65
C GLU A 5 1.05 -3.45 17.25
N LEU A 6 0.73 -2.31 16.61
CA LEU A 6 1.73 -1.30 16.25
C LEU A 6 2.45 -0.77 17.50
N VAL A 7 1.68 -0.38 18.52
CA VAL A 7 2.24 0.13 19.78
C VAL A 7 3.14 -0.93 20.43
N ASN A 8 2.68 -2.17 20.50
CA ASN A 8 3.49 -3.28 21.04
C ASN A 8 4.80 -3.47 20.26
N LYS A 9 4.77 -3.37 18.93
CA LYS A 9 5.99 -3.49 18.12
C LYS A 9 6.92 -2.30 18.27
N ILE A 10 6.40 -1.07 18.41
CA ILE A 10 7.21 0.13 18.66
C ILE A 10 7.91 0.01 20.01
N ASP A 11 7.23 -0.49 21.05
CA ASP A 11 7.80 -0.68 22.39
C ASP A 11 8.94 -1.72 22.40
N GLN A 12 8.88 -2.70 21.50
CA GLN A 12 9.90 -3.73 21.32
C GLN A 12 11.06 -3.31 20.38
N LEU A 13 11.03 -2.11 19.80
CA LEU A 13 12.10 -1.67 18.91
C LEU A 13 13.42 -1.47 19.68
N PRO A 14 14.57 -1.73 19.04
CA PRO A 14 15.86 -1.35 19.59
C PRO A 14 15.87 0.14 19.94
N SER A 15 16.21 0.44 21.19
CA SER A 15 16.23 1.81 21.69
C SER A 15 17.56 2.13 22.39
N HIS A 16 17.88 3.41 22.43
CA HIS A 16 19.05 3.95 23.11
C HIS A 16 18.64 4.96 24.17
N LEU A 17 19.40 5.06 25.24
CA LEU A 17 19.22 6.08 26.27
C LEU A 17 20.18 7.25 26.00
N ILE A 18 19.65 8.43 25.70
CA ILE A 18 20.41 9.67 25.49
C ILE A 18 19.82 10.76 26.39
N ASP A 19 20.62 11.36 27.26
CA ASP A 19 20.19 12.41 28.18
C ASP A 19 18.89 12.08 28.93
N LYS A 20 18.80 10.84 29.44
CA LYS A 20 17.63 10.28 30.15
C LYS A 20 16.36 10.12 29.28
N LYS A 21 16.47 10.21 27.96
CA LYS A 21 15.38 9.94 27.01
C LYS A 21 15.62 8.63 26.28
N VAL A 22 14.57 7.85 26.12
CA VAL A 22 14.57 6.68 25.24
C VAL A 22 14.38 7.19 23.81
N VAL A 23 15.32 6.87 22.94
CA VAL A 23 15.27 7.20 21.51
C VAL A 23 15.22 5.93 20.69
N ILE A 24 14.48 5.98 19.60
CA ILE A 24 14.31 4.89 18.63
C ILE A 24 14.64 5.40 17.23
N SER A 25 15.01 4.50 16.33
CA SER A 25 15.23 4.86 14.93
C SER A 25 13.93 5.31 14.27
N LYS A 26 13.96 6.50 13.67
CA LYS A 26 12.84 7.02 12.88
C LYS A 26 12.47 6.07 11.74
N ASP A 27 13.46 5.49 11.07
CA ASP A 27 13.23 4.62 9.90
C ASP A 27 12.47 3.35 10.29
N SER A 28 12.80 2.78 11.45
CA SER A 28 12.10 1.60 11.98
C SER A 28 10.63 1.89 12.30
N VAL A 29 10.32 3.07 12.84
CA VAL A 29 8.93 3.49 13.09
C VAL A 29 8.19 3.68 11.77
N VAL A 30 8.82 4.32 10.78
CA VAL A 30 8.22 4.54 9.45
C VAL A 30 7.92 3.21 8.76
N GLU A 31 8.81 2.21 8.88
CA GLU A 31 8.60 0.88 8.30
C GLU A 31 7.41 0.16 8.93
N LEU A 32 7.26 0.22 10.26
CA LEU A 32 6.10 -0.32 10.97
C LEU A 32 4.79 0.36 10.55
N VAL A 33 4.80 1.69 10.40
CA VAL A 33 3.62 2.45 9.96
C VAL A 33 3.21 2.08 8.53
N LYS A 34 4.16 1.86 7.62
CA LYS A 34 3.86 1.38 6.25
C LYS A 34 3.13 0.02 6.24
N GLN A 35 3.33 -0.82 7.25
CA GLN A 35 2.60 -2.09 7.39
C GLN A 35 1.13 -1.90 7.80
N LEU A 36 0.75 -0.74 8.35
CA LEU A 36 -0.66 -0.40 8.62
C LEU A 36 -1.45 -0.17 7.34
N ASP A 37 -0.82 0.47 6.35
CA ASP A 37 -1.39 0.66 5.01
C ASP A 37 -1.58 -0.67 4.24
N CYS A 38 -1.17 -1.80 4.84
CA CYS A 38 -1.28 -3.16 4.32
C CYS A 38 -2.17 -4.07 5.20
N THR A 39 -3.04 -3.50 6.06
CA THR A 39 -3.87 -4.25 7.02
C THR A 39 -4.82 -5.28 6.38
N PRO A 40 -4.90 -6.52 6.91
CA PRO A 40 -5.98 -7.45 6.61
C PRO A 40 -7.32 -6.87 7.12
N GLY A 41 -8.36 -6.88 6.27
CA GLY A 41 -9.71 -6.39 6.62
C GLY A 41 -10.07 -5.00 6.09
N GLN A 42 -9.16 -4.31 5.39
CA GLN A 42 -9.56 -3.17 4.56
C GLN A 42 -10.05 -3.69 3.21
N GLU A 43 -11.18 -3.15 2.72
CA GLU A 43 -11.68 -3.37 1.37
C GLU A 43 -10.54 -3.11 0.37
N LYS A 44 -10.25 -4.14 -0.43
CA LYS A 44 -9.24 -4.08 -1.48
C LYS A 44 -9.96 -3.98 -2.80
N TYR A 45 -9.30 -3.35 -3.76
CA TYR A 45 -9.82 -3.16 -5.10
C TYR A 45 -8.78 -3.62 -6.11
N THR A 46 -9.26 -4.20 -7.21
CA THR A 46 -8.52 -4.23 -8.47
C THR A 46 -9.04 -3.10 -9.37
N VAL A 47 -8.16 -2.52 -10.18
CA VAL A 47 -8.52 -1.43 -11.09
C VAL A 47 -7.99 -1.78 -12.46
N LYS A 48 -8.88 -1.75 -13.46
CA LYS A 48 -8.55 -1.98 -14.86
C LYS A 48 -8.95 -0.78 -15.71
N MET A 49 -8.11 -0.37 -16.64
CA MET A 49 -8.47 0.60 -17.68
C MET A 49 -9.09 -0.14 -18.86
N LYS A 50 -10.24 0.34 -19.35
CA LYS A 50 -10.94 -0.26 -20.49
C LYS A 50 -10.22 0.07 -21.80
N ASN A 51 -10.33 -0.83 -22.78
CA ASN A 51 -9.87 -0.63 -24.16
C ASN A 51 -8.37 -0.34 -24.32
N VAL A 52 -7.52 -0.92 -23.46
CA VAL A 52 -6.05 -0.83 -23.58
C VAL A 52 -5.40 -2.22 -23.51
N CYS A 53 -4.19 -2.36 -24.07
CA CYS A 53 -3.45 -3.63 -24.14
C CYS A 53 -2.94 -4.11 -22.77
N HIS A 54 -2.67 -3.20 -21.85
CA HIS A 54 -2.21 -3.48 -20.50
C HIS A 54 -3.20 -2.81 -19.53
N PRO A 55 -4.27 -3.51 -19.12
CA PRO A 55 -5.36 -2.86 -18.41
C PRO A 55 -5.12 -2.75 -16.90
N ASP A 56 -4.30 -3.61 -16.31
CA ASP A 56 -4.25 -3.78 -14.86
C ASP A 56 -3.39 -2.69 -14.20
N LEU A 57 -4.00 -1.88 -13.33
CA LEU A 57 -3.26 -0.92 -12.51
C LEU A 57 -2.44 -1.68 -11.46
N GLY A 58 -1.12 -1.55 -11.56
CA GLY A 58 -0.17 -2.17 -10.65
C GLY A 58 0.70 -1.14 -9.96
N TYR A 59 1.01 -1.40 -8.68
CA TYR A 59 2.04 -0.68 -7.95
C TYR A 59 3.35 -1.46 -8.02
N ASN A 60 4.37 -0.87 -8.66
CA ASN A 60 5.70 -1.45 -8.72
C ASN A 60 6.41 -1.26 -7.38
N ILE A 61 6.67 -2.37 -6.68
CA ILE A 61 7.24 -2.34 -5.33
C ILE A 61 8.70 -1.86 -5.36
N MET A 62 9.46 -2.18 -6.41
CA MET A 62 10.87 -1.81 -6.52
C MET A 62 11.06 -0.31 -6.81
N HIS A 63 10.22 0.25 -7.69
CA HIS A 63 10.35 1.64 -8.11
C HIS A 63 9.42 2.60 -7.35
N GLY A 64 8.48 2.07 -6.57
CA GLY A 64 7.55 2.85 -5.76
C GLY A 64 6.55 3.66 -6.58
N VAL A 65 6.18 3.19 -7.78
CA VAL A 65 5.33 3.92 -8.73
C VAL A 65 4.17 3.07 -9.25
N TYR A 66 3.08 3.73 -9.60
CA TYR A 66 1.95 3.12 -10.30
C TYR A 66 2.18 3.11 -11.81
N SER A 67 1.78 2.02 -12.47
CA SER A 67 1.73 1.90 -13.93
C SER A 67 0.67 0.87 -14.32
N PHE A 68 0.37 0.78 -15.61
CA PHE A 68 -0.49 -0.24 -16.18
C PHE A 68 0.34 -1.43 -16.69
N TYR A 69 -0.13 -2.64 -16.42
CA TYR A 69 0.53 -3.91 -16.72
C TYR A 69 -0.46 -4.92 -17.29
N ASN A 70 0.06 -6.07 -17.71
CA ASN A 70 -0.73 -7.26 -17.97
C ASN A 70 -0.51 -8.25 -16.81
N ARG A 71 -1.51 -8.41 -15.94
CA ARG A 71 -1.39 -9.24 -14.74
C ARG A 71 -1.08 -10.72 -15.04
N GLU A 72 -1.43 -11.21 -16.24
CA GLU A 72 -1.13 -12.58 -16.69
C GLU A 72 0.34 -12.76 -17.11
N HIS A 73 1.07 -11.67 -17.37
CA HIS A 73 2.46 -11.72 -17.83
C HIS A 73 3.43 -11.06 -16.85
N ASN A 74 2.94 -10.29 -15.88
CA ASN A 74 3.73 -9.50 -14.93
C ASN A 74 3.43 -9.91 -13.47
N HIS A 75 3.83 -11.13 -13.07
CA HIS A 75 3.49 -11.67 -11.75
C HIS A 75 4.37 -11.20 -10.59
N SER A 76 5.64 -10.88 -10.82
CA SER A 76 6.62 -10.58 -9.76
C SER A 76 6.85 -9.08 -9.59
N GLY A 77 7.03 -8.64 -8.34
CA GLY A 77 7.37 -7.24 -8.01
C GLY A 77 6.23 -6.23 -8.19
N ILE A 78 5.06 -6.64 -8.66
CA ILE A 78 3.89 -5.78 -8.86
C ILE A 78 2.76 -6.17 -7.91
N ARG A 79 2.20 -5.17 -7.22
CA ARG A 79 1.01 -5.31 -6.38
C ARG A 79 -0.22 -4.82 -7.14
N TYR A 80 -1.19 -5.70 -7.36
CA TYR A 80 -2.43 -5.41 -8.11
C TYR A 80 -3.66 -5.15 -7.23
N LYS A 81 -3.56 -5.43 -5.93
CA LYS A 81 -4.62 -5.22 -4.95
C LYS A 81 -4.33 -3.94 -4.19
N HIS A 82 -5.26 -2.99 -4.20
CA HIS A 82 -5.07 -1.67 -3.61
C HIS A 82 -6.17 -1.36 -2.61
N THR A 83 -5.83 -0.70 -1.50
CA THR A 83 -6.86 -0.10 -0.65
C THR A 83 -7.27 1.26 -1.21
N LYS A 84 -8.48 1.72 -0.89
CA LYS A 84 -8.93 3.06 -1.29
C LYS A 84 -7.95 4.15 -0.86
N SER A 85 -7.45 4.09 0.38
CA SER A 85 -6.47 5.03 0.93
C SER A 85 -5.17 5.08 0.13
N GLN A 86 -4.68 3.94 -0.38
CA GLN A 86 -3.48 3.93 -1.23
C GLN A 86 -3.70 4.66 -2.56
N LEU A 87 -4.86 4.43 -3.19
CA LEU A 87 -5.23 5.12 -4.43
C LEU A 87 -5.41 6.62 -4.19
N GLU A 88 -6.05 7.02 -3.09
CA GLU A 88 -6.22 8.42 -2.70
C GLU A 88 -4.88 9.12 -2.45
N LYS A 89 -3.99 8.51 -1.64
CA LYS A 89 -2.63 9.02 -1.37
C LYS A 89 -1.79 9.16 -2.64
N ALA A 90 -2.01 8.28 -3.63
CA ALA A 90 -1.33 8.32 -4.91
C ALA A 90 -1.94 9.34 -5.91
N GLY A 91 -3.00 10.07 -5.54
CA GLY A 91 -3.71 10.98 -6.44
C GLY A 91 -4.57 10.27 -7.49
N LEU A 92 -4.87 8.99 -7.28
CA LEU A 92 -5.64 8.13 -8.17
C LEU A 92 -7.08 7.91 -7.69
N SER A 93 -7.62 8.79 -6.82
CA SER A 93 -9.01 8.72 -6.35
C SER A 93 -10.03 8.82 -7.50
N GLY A 94 -9.65 9.45 -8.61
CA GLY A 94 -10.49 9.61 -9.81
C GLY A 94 -10.80 8.31 -10.57
N VAL A 95 -10.25 7.16 -10.17
CA VAL A 95 -10.66 5.86 -10.74
C VAL A 95 -12.07 5.47 -10.29
N PHE A 96 -12.50 5.91 -9.10
CA PHE A 96 -13.84 5.67 -8.60
C PHE A 96 -14.85 6.60 -9.29
N GLY A 97 -15.88 6.03 -9.90
CA GLY A 97 -16.92 6.79 -10.62
C GLY A 97 -16.53 7.24 -12.03
N ASN A 98 -15.36 6.86 -12.53
CA ASN A 98 -14.93 7.17 -13.89
C ASN A 98 -15.19 5.97 -14.82
N SER A 99 -15.94 6.21 -15.90
CA SER A 99 -16.38 5.17 -16.84
C SER A 99 -15.24 4.51 -17.64
N MET A 100 -14.06 5.14 -17.72
CA MET A 100 -12.87 4.57 -18.36
C MET A 100 -12.27 3.41 -17.57
N PHE A 101 -12.61 3.30 -16.28
CA PHE A 101 -12.09 2.26 -15.40
C PHE A 101 -13.17 1.23 -15.04
N GLU A 102 -12.72 0.03 -14.74
CA GLU A 102 -13.46 -1.01 -14.06
C GLU A 102 -12.78 -1.21 -12.70
N VAL A 103 -13.55 -1.03 -11.63
CA VAL A 103 -13.06 -1.14 -10.25
C VAL A 103 -13.86 -2.25 -9.57
N GLU A 104 -13.17 -3.29 -9.16
CA GLU A 104 -13.77 -4.46 -8.50
C GLU A 104 -13.27 -4.51 -7.06
N GLU A 105 -14.20 -4.48 -6.11
CA GLU A 105 -13.92 -4.77 -4.70
C GLU A 105 -13.69 -6.27 -4.51
N ILE A 106 -12.65 -6.62 -3.74
CA ILE A 106 -12.22 -8.00 -3.53
C ILE A 106 -12.01 -8.26 -2.03
N GLU A 107 -12.35 -9.48 -1.61
CA GLU A 107 -12.09 -10.01 -0.26
C GLU A 107 -10.60 -10.36 -0.02
#